data_AF-A0A1F5BVN8-F1
#
_entry.id   AF-A0A1F5BVN8-F1
#
_cell.length_a   1.000
_cell.length_b   1.000
_cell.length_c   1.000
_cell.angle_alpha   90.00
_cell.angle_beta   90.00
_cell.angle_gamma   90.00
#
_symmetry.space_group_name_H-M   'P 1'
#
loop_
_entity.id
_entity.type
_entity.pdbx_description
1 polymer ?
#
loop_
_entity_poly.entity_id
_entity_poly.type
_entity_poly.pdbx_seq_one_letter_code
_entity_poly.pdbx_strand_id
1 'polypeptide(L)'
;MTAARKRIVILDHNRGRLANQLWNFMGIYAYCLEKGHALENHSFFDYAGFFNIPSPRNLFVRFFFFSALAKKKWYRRWRPYDRYVAFMEKIFLKRVIFDDTANPFYLPPSQNHNQKQTRQIDFIETSPYTMLYTHGWLFRNPAGIEKYRNQIKEYFQPKELIIAKINSFLSPLRKRFKHIVGVHIRQTDYQKFAGGQYFFTQEEVRNMLDGYLRFSQRNTFDVVFIICSDGVVEQSAFDGLNIALPAGNMVEDLFTLARTDVIIGSNSTYGAFASYYGNIPFVVFERGNIEWEYYRDKKGYFENKKNALVHY
;
A
#
# COMPACT_ATOMS: atom_id res chain seq x y z
N MET A 1 -11.38 -22.47 25.29
CA MET A 1 -12.58 -21.77 24.80
C MET A 1 -12.18 -20.99 23.56
N THR A 2 -12.71 -21.32 22.39
CA THR A 2 -12.50 -20.53 21.16
C THR A 2 -13.18 -19.18 21.38
N ALA A 3 -12.42 -18.08 21.30
CA ALA A 3 -12.99 -16.74 21.44
C ALA A 3 -14.15 -16.56 20.44
N ALA A 4 -15.23 -15.91 20.86
CA ALA A 4 -16.38 -15.67 20.00
C ALA A 4 -15.94 -14.87 18.75
N ARG A 5 -16.39 -15.30 17.57
CA ARG A 5 -16.07 -14.62 16.30
C ARG A 5 -16.60 -13.18 16.33
N LYS A 6 -15.68 -12.21 16.32
CA LYS A 6 -15.98 -10.78 16.26
C LYS A 6 -15.98 -10.27 14.82
N ARG A 7 -16.58 -9.10 14.64
CA ARG A 7 -16.48 -8.29 13.43
C ARG A 7 -15.73 -7.00 13.74
N ILE A 8 -14.61 -6.82 13.09
CA ILE A 8 -13.81 -5.61 13.16
C ILE A 8 -14.19 -4.74 11.96
N VAL A 9 -14.44 -3.45 12.20
CA VAL A 9 -14.81 -2.48 11.17
C VAL A 9 -13.81 -1.34 11.18
N ILE A 10 -13.08 -1.15 10.09
CA ILE A 10 -12.23 0.03 9.90
C ILE A 10 -13.13 1.21 9.58
N LEU A 11 -13.27 2.11 10.55
CA LEU A 11 -14.15 3.27 10.45
C LEU A 11 -13.45 4.47 9.82
N ASP A 12 -12.18 4.70 10.14
CA ASP A 12 -11.37 5.76 9.53
C ASP A 12 -9.89 5.34 9.50
N HIS A 13 -9.14 5.90 8.57
CA HIS A 13 -7.71 5.66 8.33
C HIS A 13 -6.92 6.98 8.19
N ASN A 14 -7.40 8.09 8.78
CA ASN A 14 -6.76 9.41 8.77
C ASN A 14 -6.42 9.95 7.37
N ARG A 15 -7.30 9.70 6.38
CA ARG A 15 -7.16 10.21 5.00
C ARG A 15 -5.86 9.86 4.26
N GLY A 16 -5.15 8.81 4.66
CA GLY A 16 -3.98 8.32 3.92
C GLY A 16 -4.28 8.06 2.43
N ARG A 17 -3.28 8.20 1.57
CA ARG A 17 -3.37 7.80 0.14
C ARG A 17 -3.38 6.27 0.03
N LEU A 18 -3.70 5.74 -1.16
CA LEU A 18 -3.90 4.31 -1.45
C LEU A 18 -3.01 3.34 -0.65
N ALA A 19 -1.68 3.44 -0.79
CA ALA A 19 -0.78 2.47 -0.18
C ALA A 19 -0.76 2.54 1.35
N ASN A 20 -0.93 3.73 1.94
CA ASN A 20 -1.11 3.85 3.38
C ASN A 20 -2.35 3.06 3.80
N GLN A 21 -3.50 3.34 3.18
CA GLN A 21 -4.74 2.62 3.49
C GLN A 21 -4.57 1.10 3.35
N LEU A 22 -3.88 0.63 2.30
CA LEU A 22 -3.61 -0.78 2.09
C LEU A 22 -2.76 -1.40 3.21
N TRP A 23 -1.67 -0.77 3.65
CA TRP A 23 -0.85 -1.28 4.76
C TRP A 23 -1.64 -1.37 6.07
N ASN A 24 -2.43 -0.36 6.40
CA ASN A 24 -3.28 -0.37 7.59
C ASN A 24 -4.34 -1.47 7.52
N PHE A 25 -5.03 -1.55 6.37
CA PHE A 25 -6.07 -2.55 6.12
C PHE A 25 -5.49 -3.96 6.20
N MET A 26 -4.32 -4.18 5.60
CA MET A 26 -3.63 -5.45 5.60
C MET A 26 -3.16 -5.89 7.00
N GLY A 27 -2.66 -4.96 7.82
CA GLY A 27 -2.29 -5.26 9.21
C GLY A 27 -3.48 -5.70 10.06
N ILE A 28 -4.62 -5.01 9.93
CA ILE A 28 -5.86 -5.37 10.62
C ILE A 28 -6.45 -6.68 10.06
N TYR A 29 -6.34 -6.91 8.75
CA TYR A 29 -6.80 -8.14 8.12
C TYR A 29 -5.99 -9.36 8.56
N ALA A 30 -4.67 -9.25 8.64
CA ALA A 30 -3.81 -10.28 9.19
C ALA A 30 -4.19 -10.65 10.64
N TYR A 31 -4.51 -9.64 11.46
CA TYR A 31 -5.01 -9.86 12.81
C TYR A 31 -6.37 -10.56 12.82
N CYS A 32 -7.29 -10.17 11.93
CA CYS A 32 -8.58 -10.85 11.81
C CYS A 32 -8.43 -12.30 11.39
N LEU A 33 -7.48 -12.63 10.51
CA LEU A 33 -7.15 -14.00 10.14
C LEU A 33 -6.58 -14.77 11.34
N GLU A 34 -5.65 -14.19 12.10
CA GLU A 34 -5.07 -14.79 13.32
C GLU A 34 -6.14 -15.17 14.35
N LYS A 35 -7.16 -14.33 14.52
CA LYS A 35 -8.20 -14.50 15.55
C LYS A 35 -9.50 -15.10 15.03
N GLY A 36 -9.57 -15.44 13.74
CA GLY A 36 -10.80 -15.93 13.11
C GLY A 36 -11.95 -14.90 13.10
N HIS A 37 -11.63 -13.61 13.11
CA HIS A 37 -12.60 -12.52 13.06
C HIS A 37 -13.01 -12.17 11.61
N ALA A 38 -14.18 -11.54 11.46
CA ALA A 38 -14.59 -10.93 10.20
C ALA A 38 -14.10 -9.48 10.12
N LEU A 39 -13.82 -9.00 8.91
CA LEU A 39 -13.36 -7.63 8.67
C LEU A 39 -14.27 -6.92 7.66
N GLU A 40 -14.57 -5.65 7.94
CA GLU A 40 -15.14 -4.70 6.98
C GLU A 40 -14.31 -3.41 7.01
N ASN A 41 -14.20 -2.72 5.87
CA ASN A 41 -13.54 -1.41 5.82
C ASN A 41 -14.48 -0.39 5.20
N HIS A 42 -14.99 0.52 6.04
CA HIS A 42 -15.97 1.52 5.65
C HIS A 42 -15.32 2.73 4.99
N SER A 43 -14.03 3.00 5.25
CA SER A 43 -13.31 4.18 4.75
C SER A 43 -12.60 3.93 3.42
N PHE A 44 -12.42 2.68 2.99
CA PHE A 44 -11.75 2.32 1.73
C PHE A 44 -12.58 2.60 0.45
N PHE A 45 -13.62 3.43 0.52
CA PHE A 45 -14.57 3.61 -0.58
C PHE A 45 -13.98 4.28 -1.84
N ASP A 46 -12.89 5.05 -1.70
CA ASP A 46 -12.24 5.71 -2.83
C ASP A 46 -11.57 4.69 -3.78
N TYR A 47 -11.13 3.57 -3.22
CA TYR A 47 -10.36 2.56 -3.96
C TYR A 47 -11.07 1.20 -4.09
N ALA A 48 -12.07 0.91 -3.26
CA ALA A 48 -12.77 -0.38 -3.26
C ALA A 48 -13.28 -0.79 -4.65
N GLY A 49 -13.63 0.17 -5.51
CA GLY A 49 -14.06 -0.08 -6.89
C GLY A 49 -13.06 -0.81 -7.77
N PHE A 50 -11.77 -0.84 -7.41
CA PHE A 50 -10.68 -1.47 -8.15
C PHE A 50 -10.35 -2.90 -7.68
N PHE A 51 -10.90 -3.35 -6.55
CA PHE A 51 -10.58 -4.64 -5.93
C PHE A 51 -11.77 -5.59 -5.92
N ASN A 52 -11.50 -6.87 -5.67
CA ASN A 52 -12.53 -7.89 -5.41
C ASN A 52 -12.96 -7.95 -3.93
N ILE A 53 -12.65 -6.91 -3.15
CA ILE A 53 -12.97 -6.81 -1.73
C ILE A 53 -14.51 -6.74 -1.56
N PRO A 54 -15.10 -7.56 -0.68
CA PRO A 54 -16.52 -7.49 -0.38
C PRO A 54 -16.94 -6.09 0.07
N SER A 55 -18.06 -5.60 -0.47
CA SER A 55 -18.63 -4.34 0.01
C SER A 55 -19.11 -4.45 1.45
N PRO A 56 -19.11 -3.34 2.23
CA PRO A 56 -19.65 -3.34 3.58
C PRO A 56 -21.08 -3.87 3.65
N ARG A 57 -21.39 -4.59 4.72
CA ARG A 57 -22.74 -5.15 4.95
C ARG A 57 -23.73 -4.06 5.37
N ASN A 58 -23.24 -2.98 5.97
CA ASN A 58 -24.07 -1.84 6.33
C ASN A 58 -24.67 -1.21 5.05
N LEU A 59 -25.99 -1.31 4.89
CA LEU A 59 -26.70 -0.84 3.70
C LEU A 59 -26.57 0.66 3.47
N PHE A 60 -26.57 1.46 4.54
CA PHE A 60 -26.37 2.90 4.46
C PHE A 60 -24.97 3.20 3.91
N VAL A 61 -23.93 2.60 4.48
CA VAL A 61 -22.55 2.79 4.02
C VAL A 61 -22.40 2.33 2.58
N ARG A 62 -22.95 1.17 2.24
CA ARG A 62 -22.90 0.62 0.88
C ARG A 62 -23.57 1.54 -0.14
N PHE A 63 -24.76 2.06 0.18
CA PHE A 63 -25.53 2.91 -0.72
C PHE A 63 -24.89 4.29 -0.92
N PHE A 64 -24.48 4.97 0.16
CA PHE A 64 -23.94 6.33 0.07
C PHE A 64 -22.46 6.37 -0.31
N PHE A 65 -21.67 5.36 0.09
CA PHE A 65 -20.21 5.35 -0.07
C PHE A 65 -19.66 4.27 -1.01
N PHE A 66 -20.40 3.23 -1.40
CA PHE A 66 -19.85 2.21 -2.31
C PHE A 66 -20.63 2.07 -3.64
N SER A 67 -21.75 2.78 -3.80
CA SER A 67 -22.54 2.73 -5.04
C SER A 67 -21.87 3.44 -6.21
N ALA A 68 -22.17 2.99 -7.43
CA ALA A 68 -21.69 3.62 -8.66
C ALA A 68 -22.19 5.06 -8.82
N LEU A 69 -23.38 5.37 -8.32
CA LEU A 69 -23.97 6.72 -8.32
C LEU A 69 -23.13 7.73 -7.53
N ALA A 70 -22.51 7.27 -6.45
CA ALA A 70 -21.68 8.11 -5.60
C ALA A 70 -20.28 8.39 -6.20
N LYS A 71 -19.89 7.75 -7.31
CA LYS A 71 -18.61 7.99 -8.00
C LYS A 71 -18.53 9.34 -8.74
N LYS A 72 -19.66 9.95 -9.10
CA LYS A 72 -19.69 11.20 -9.92
C LYS A 72 -19.16 12.46 -9.19
N LYS A 73 -18.95 12.43 -7.86
CA LYS A 73 -18.48 13.59 -7.07
C LYS A 73 -17.51 13.17 -5.95
N TRP A 74 -16.48 12.39 -6.28
CA TRP A 74 -15.58 11.72 -5.33
C TRP A 74 -15.04 12.63 -4.20
N TYR A 75 -14.59 13.84 -4.49
CA TYR A 75 -14.07 14.79 -3.49
C TYR A 75 -15.13 15.34 -2.50
N ARG A 76 -16.43 15.29 -2.83
CA ARG A 76 -17.52 15.78 -1.97
C ARG A 76 -18.03 14.73 -0.98
N ARG A 77 -17.50 13.50 -1.03
CA ARG A 77 -17.96 12.36 -0.22
C ARG A 77 -17.36 12.35 1.18
N TRP A 78 -16.19 12.96 1.34
CA TRP A 78 -15.50 13.00 2.62
C TRP A 78 -16.29 13.76 3.68
N ARG A 79 -16.87 14.93 3.38
CA ARG A 79 -17.71 15.67 4.35
C ARG A 79 -18.88 14.87 4.95
N PRO A 80 -19.76 14.24 4.15
CA PRO A 80 -20.81 13.39 4.70
C PRO A 80 -20.25 12.13 5.37
N TYR A 81 -19.10 11.61 4.90
CA TYR A 81 -18.41 10.51 5.57
C TYR A 81 -17.91 10.89 6.96
N ASP A 82 -17.28 12.06 7.12
CA ASP A 82 -16.80 12.59 8.41
C ASP A 82 -17.96 12.71 9.42
N ARG A 83 -19.13 13.18 8.95
CA ARG A 83 -20.34 13.24 9.79
C ARG A 83 -20.82 11.85 10.20
N TYR A 84 -20.75 10.88 9.30
CA TYR A 84 -21.05 9.49 9.61
C TYR A 84 -20.06 8.91 10.63
N VAL A 85 -18.76 9.15 10.46
CA VAL A 85 -17.72 8.72 11.42
C VAL A 85 -17.97 9.34 12.80
N ALA A 86 -18.15 10.65 12.89
CA ALA A 86 -18.43 11.34 14.15
C ALA A 86 -19.71 10.83 14.85
N PHE A 87 -20.76 10.52 14.07
CA PHE A 87 -21.98 9.92 14.58
C PHE A 87 -21.73 8.51 15.14
N MET A 88 -20.99 7.68 14.41
CA MET A 88 -20.65 6.31 14.82
C MET A 88 -19.78 6.31 16.09
N GLU A 89 -18.80 7.21 16.17
CA GLU A 89 -17.98 7.37 17.37
C GLU A 89 -18.78 7.79 18.58
N LYS A 90 -19.70 8.75 18.42
CA LYS A 90 -20.55 9.20 19.52
C LYS A 90 -21.44 8.09 20.06
N ILE A 91 -22.03 7.27 19.19
CA ILE A 91 -22.96 6.19 19.58
C ILE A 91 -22.22 4.96 20.09
N PHE A 92 -21.10 4.60 19.44
CA PHE A 92 -20.37 3.37 19.71
C PHE A 92 -19.03 3.61 20.40
N LEU A 93 -18.86 4.72 21.11
CA LEU A 93 -17.58 5.15 21.71
C LEU A 93 -16.85 4.02 22.45
N LYS A 94 -17.58 3.26 23.27
CA LYS A 94 -17.03 2.12 24.05
C LYS A 94 -16.60 0.93 23.19
N ARG A 95 -16.79 0.96 21.87
CA ARG A 95 -16.47 -0.08 20.90
C ARG A 95 -15.41 0.38 19.90
N VAL A 96 -14.92 1.62 20.01
CA VAL A 96 -13.92 2.18 19.09
C VAL A 96 -12.54 2.07 19.71
N ILE A 97 -11.62 1.42 19.00
CA ILE A 97 -10.19 1.44 19.28
C ILE A 97 -9.56 2.55 18.47
N PHE A 98 -9.11 3.58 19.17
CA PHE A 98 -8.40 4.71 18.58
C PHE A 98 -6.90 4.47 18.60
N ASP A 99 -6.27 4.69 17.46
CA ASP A 99 -4.84 4.92 17.35
C ASP A 99 -4.60 6.11 16.42
N ASP A 100 -3.92 7.12 16.94
CA ASP A 100 -3.50 8.32 16.19
C ASP A 100 -2.08 8.70 16.63
N THR A 101 -1.26 7.69 16.89
CA THR A 101 0.10 7.90 17.37
C THR A 101 1.08 7.87 16.21
N ALA A 102 2.20 8.58 16.36
CA ALA A 102 3.31 8.49 15.41
C ALA A 102 3.97 7.09 15.40
N ASN A 103 3.72 6.29 16.44
CA ASN A 103 4.31 4.96 16.62
C ASN A 103 3.34 3.87 16.12
N PRO A 104 3.84 2.76 15.56
CA PRO A 104 2.97 1.68 15.11
C PRO A 104 2.18 1.06 16.26
N PHE A 105 0.88 0.83 16.02
CA PHE A 105 0.08 -0.12 16.78
C PHE A 105 0.32 -1.51 16.20
N TYR A 106 1.20 -2.28 16.84
CA TYR A 106 1.39 -3.67 16.48
C TYR A 106 0.18 -4.51 16.93
N LEU A 107 -0.38 -5.28 16.02
CA LEU A 107 -1.44 -6.26 16.28
C LEU A 107 -0.83 -7.66 16.30
N PRO A 108 -1.32 -8.58 17.14
CA PRO A 108 -0.84 -9.97 17.15
C PRO A 108 -0.97 -10.64 15.77
N PRO A 109 -0.04 -11.55 15.39
CA PRO A 109 1.04 -12.10 16.22
C PRO A 109 2.30 -11.24 16.31
N SER A 110 2.34 -10.04 15.71
CA SER A 110 3.46 -9.13 15.91
C SER A 110 3.64 -8.76 17.39
N GLN A 111 4.89 -8.52 17.78
CA GLN A 111 5.29 -8.22 19.16
C GLN A 111 5.53 -6.72 19.33
N ASN A 112 6.13 -6.31 20.46
CA ASN A 112 6.48 -4.93 20.81
C ASN A 112 5.28 -4.02 21.14
N HIS A 113 4.28 -4.57 21.83
CA HIS A 113 3.16 -3.79 22.36
C HIS A 113 3.61 -2.92 23.54
N ASN A 114 3.25 -1.64 23.52
CA ASN A 114 3.28 -0.84 24.74
C ASN A 114 2.09 -1.19 25.65
N GLN A 115 2.09 -0.67 26.88
CA GLN A 115 1.04 -0.99 27.87
C GLN A 115 -0.37 -0.59 27.39
N LYS A 116 -0.49 0.54 26.67
CA LYS A 116 -1.77 1.01 26.11
C LYS A 116 -2.28 0.04 25.04
N GLN A 117 -1.42 -0.35 24.12
CA GLN A 117 -1.73 -1.30 23.04
C GLN A 117 -2.13 -2.67 23.60
N THR A 118 -1.42 -3.15 24.62
CA THR A 118 -1.75 -4.41 25.31
C THR A 118 -3.18 -4.35 25.87
N ARG A 119 -3.55 -3.29 26.60
CA ARG A 119 -4.92 -3.11 27.11
C ARG A 119 -5.96 -3.03 25.99
N GLN A 120 -5.64 -2.39 24.86
CA GLN A 120 -6.56 -2.28 23.72
C GLN A 120 -6.75 -3.65 23.02
N ILE A 121 -5.70 -4.45 22.90
CA ILE A 121 -5.78 -5.82 22.39
C ILE A 121 -6.60 -6.69 23.34
N ASP A 122 -6.30 -6.66 24.64
CA ASP A 122 -7.07 -7.40 25.66
C ASP A 122 -8.55 -7.01 25.61
N PHE A 123 -8.85 -5.72 25.43
CA PHE A 123 -10.21 -5.25 25.23
C PHE A 123 -10.85 -5.86 23.98
N ILE A 124 -10.16 -5.90 22.82
CA ILE A 124 -10.71 -6.51 21.61
C ILE A 124 -11.09 -7.96 21.88
N GLU A 125 -10.20 -8.73 22.51
CA GLU A 125 -10.38 -10.17 22.76
C GLU A 125 -11.48 -10.45 23.79
N THR A 126 -11.49 -9.72 24.91
CA THR A 126 -12.38 -9.98 26.06
C THR A 126 -13.71 -9.25 25.99
N SER A 127 -13.85 -8.25 25.11
CA SER A 127 -15.07 -7.43 25.02
C SER A 127 -16.32 -8.29 24.79
N PRO A 128 -17.46 -7.98 25.43
CA PRO A 128 -18.73 -8.66 25.15
C PRO A 128 -19.32 -8.27 23.79
N TYR A 129 -18.76 -7.26 23.11
CA TYR A 129 -19.27 -6.80 21.83
C TYR A 129 -18.81 -7.71 20.68
N THR A 130 -19.76 -8.08 19.83
CA THR A 130 -19.53 -8.83 18.59
C THR A 130 -19.07 -7.94 17.44
N MET A 131 -19.24 -6.63 17.55
CA MET A 131 -18.82 -5.63 16.57
C MET A 131 -17.98 -4.55 17.24
N LEU A 132 -16.77 -4.36 16.72
CA LEU A 132 -15.80 -3.37 17.19
C LEU A 132 -15.32 -2.53 16.01
N TYR A 133 -14.89 -1.30 16.30
CA TYR A 133 -14.46 -0.35 15.29
C TYR A 133 -13.02 0.05 15.54
N THR A 134 -12.24 0.23 14.48
CA THR A 134 -10.92 0.86 14.56
C THR A 134 -11.00 2.23 13.91
N HIS A 135 -10.41 3.23 14.57
CA HIS A 135 -10.22 4.56 14.02
C HIS A 135 -8.74 4.90 14.02
N GLY A 136 -8.24 5.29 12.85
CA GLY A 136 -6.99 6.01 12.68
C GLY A 136 -5.87 5.20 12.02
N TRP A 137 -4.66 5.51 12.42
CA TRP A 137 -3.37 5.09 11.85
C TRP A 137 -2.40 4.97 13.04
N LEU A 138 -1.58 3.94 13.20
CA LEU A 138 -0.72 3.19 12.26
C LEU A 138 -0.79 1.70 12.63
N PHE A 139 -1.92 1.03 12.34
CA PHE A 139 -2.08 -0.39 12.68
C PHE A 139 -1.17 -1.25 11.79
N ARG A 140 -0.31 -2.06 12.41
CA ARG A 140 0.71 -2.88 11.76
C ARG A 140 0.71 -4.29 12.30
N ASN A 141 1.10 -5.23 11.46
CA ASN A 141 1.17 -6.64 11.82
C ASN A 141 2.16 -7.39 10.92
N PRO A 142 3.46 -7.02 10.89
CA PRO A 142 4.45 -7.62 9.99
C PRO A 142 4.46 -9.16 10.07
N ALA A 143 4.46 -9.73 11.27
CA ALA A 143 4.45 -11.17 11.48
C ALA A 143 3.17 -11.83 10.93
N GLY A 144 2.00 -11.22 11.14
CA GLY A 144 0.75 -11.70 10.55
C GLY A 144 0.70 -11.52 9.04
N ILE A 145 1.23 -10.42 8.51
CA ILE A 145 1.30 -10.13 7.08
C ILE A 145 2.13 -11.19 6.36
N GLU A 146 3.27 -11.57 6.94
CA GLU A 146 4.10 -12.67 6.45
C GLU A 146 3.37 -14.02 6.55
N LYS A 147 2.83 -14.34 7.74
CA LYS A 147 2.12 -15.61 8.01
C LYS A 147 0.92 -15.84 7.09
N TYR A 148 0.13 -14.80 6.80
CA TYR A 148 -1.12 -14.87 6.03
C TYR A 148 -1.00 -14.33 4.61
N ARG A 149 0.22 -14.33 4.07
CA ARG A 149 0.55 -13.69 2.81
C ARG A 149 -0.36 -14.09 1.63
N ASN A 150 -0.68 -15.38 1.51
CA ASN A 150 -1.51 -15.90 0.43
C ASN A 150 -2.95 -15.39 0.51
N GLN A 151 -3.57 -15.49 1.69
CA GLN A 151 -4.92 -14.99 1.96
C GLN A 151 -5.02 -13.48 1.72
N ILE A 152 -3.98 -12.74 2.13
CA ILE A 152 -3.88 -11.31 1.86
C ILE A 152 -3.83 -11.03 0.35
N LYS A 153 -2.98 -11.73 -0.41
CA LYS A 153 -2.90 -11.53 -1.87
C LYS A 153 -4.22 -11.76 -2.58
N GLU A 154 -4.95 -12.81 -2.17
CA GLU A 154 -6.27 -13.14 -2.69
C GLU A 154 -7.30 -12.05 -2.33
N TYR A 155 -7.34 -11.65 -1.06
CA TYR A 155 -8.28 -10.63 -0.59
C TYR A 155 -8.10 -9.28 -1.28
N PHE A 156 -6.84 -8.86 -1.50
CA PHE A 156 -6.48 -7.61 -2.16
C PHE A 156 -6.28 -7.76 -3.67
N GLN A 157 -6.81 -8.83 -4.29
CA GLN A 157 -6.72 -9.00 -5.74
C GLN A 157 -7.48 -7.87 -6.48
N PRO A 158 -6.83 -7.24 -7.49
CA PRO A 158 -7.52 -6.30 -8.38
C PRO A 158 -8.59 -6.99 -9.20
N LYS A 159 -9.56 -6.23 -9.69
CA LYS A 159 -10.54 -6.74 -10.66
C LYS A 159 -9.86 -7.23 -11.94
N GLU A 160 -10.45 -8.24 -12.57
CA GLU A 160 -9.94 -8.83 -13.82
C GLU A 160 -9.70 -7.80 -14.92
N LEU A 161 -10.56 -6.78 -15.05
CA LEU A 161 -10.35 -5.69 -16.02
C LEU A 161 -9.02 -4.95 -15.83
N ILE A 162 -8.60 -4.73 -14.58
CA ILE A 162 -7.32 -4.09 -14.25
C ILE A 162 -6.17 -5.04 -14.59
N ILE A 163 -6.31 -6.33 -14.22
CA ILE A 163 -5.32 -7.35 -14.52
C ILE A 163 -5.12 -7.47 -16.04
N ALA A 164 -6.20 -7.52 -16.82
CA ALA A 164 -6.16 -7.57 -18.28
C ALA A 164 -5.47 -6.34 -18.88
N LYS A 165 -5.78 -5.13 -18.38
CA LYS A 165 -5.13 -3.89 -18.83
C LYS A 165 -3.61 -3.92 -18.57
N ILE A 166 -3.21 -4.35 -17.38
CA ILE A 166 -1.79 -4.46 -17.00
C ILE A 166 -1.09 -5.52 -17.87
N ASN A 167 -1.71 -6.69 -18.06
CA ASN A 167 -1.14 -7.75 -18.88
C ASN A 167 -0.98 -7.33 -20.35
N SER A 168 -1.95 -6.58 -20.90
CA SER A 168 -1.87 -6.03 -22.25
C SER A 168 -0.67 -5.08 -22.41
N PHE A 169 -0.41 -4.25 -21.39
CA PHE A 169 0.74 -3.35 -21.37
C PHE A 169 2.09 -4.11 -21.21
N LEU A 170 2.15 -5.09 -20.29
CA LEU A 170 3.41 -5.78 -19.96
C LEU A 170 3.82 -6.87 -20.96
N SER A 171 2.86 -7.56 -21.59
CA SER A 171 3.14 -8.67 -22.50
C SER A 171 4.09 -8.34 -23.65
N PRO A 172 3.91 -7.23 -24.41
CA PRO A 172 4.86 -6.87 -25.46
C PRO A 172 6.24 -6.51 -24.90
N LEU A 173 6.32 -5.88 -23.71
CA LEU A 173 7.59 -5.55 -23.07
C LEU A 173 8.35 -6.81 -22.66
N ARG A 174 7.67 -7.80 -22.06
CA ARG A 174 8.28 -9.09 -21.67
C ARG A 174 8.74 -9.94 -22.86
N LYS A 175 8.17 -9.74 -24.05
CA LYS A 175 8.63 -10.40 -25.28
C LYS A 175 9.90 -9.77 -25.85
N ARG A 176 10.10 -8.47 -25.62
CA ARG A 176 11.21 -7.69 -26.19
C ARG A 176 12.41 -7.59 -25.27
N PHE A 177 12.16 -7.44 -23.97
CA PHE A 177 13.19 -7.17 -22.96
C PHE A 177 13.34 -8.36 -22.03
N LYS A 178 14.57 -8.66 -21.64
CA LYS A 178 14.89 -9.75 -20.71
C LYS A 178 14.63 -9.37 -19.26
N HIS A 179 14.58 -8.08 -18.96
CA HIS A 179 14.42 -7.57 -17.60
C HIS A 179 13.62 -6.27 -17.58
N ILE A 180 12.64 -6.20 -16.68
CA ILE A 180 11.74 -5.06 -16.51
C ILE A 180 11.96 -4.47 -15.13
N VAL A 181 12.38 -3.21 -15.09
CA VAL A 181 12.56 -2.44 -13.86
C VAL A 181 11.37 -1.50 -13.68
N GLY A 182 10.63 -1.63 -12.59
CA GLY A 182 9.62 -0.66 -12.20
C GLY A 182 10.28 0.55 -11.54
N VAL A 183 9.97 1.76 -12.02
CA VAL A 183 10.49 3.01 -11.47
C VAL A 183 9.35 3.80 -10.87
N HIS A 184 9.35 3.99 -9.55
CA HIS A 184 8.33 4.77 -8.85
C HIS A 184 8.88 6.14 -8.45
N ILE A 185 8.37 7.19 -9.07
CA ILE A 185 8.79 8.57 -8.80
C ILE A 185 7.65 9.32 -8.11
N ARG A 186 7.90 9.76 -6.88
CA ARG A 186 6.97 10.60 -6.11
C ARG A 186 7.41 12.04 -6.15
N GLN A 187 6.73 12.87 -6.93
CA GLN A 187 7.12 14.25 -7.18
C GLN A 187 6.20 15.27 -6.51
N THR A 188 4.90 15.00 -6.36
CA THR A 188 3.94 16.05 -5.98
C THR A 188 4.10 16.54 -4.53
N ASP A 189 3.50 15.84 -3.57
CA ASP A 189 3.55 16.16 -2.14
C ASP A 189 4.99 16.14 -1.58
N TYR A 190 5.88 15.37 -2.20
CA TYR A 190 7.27 15.22 -1.76
C TYR A 190 8.12 16.49 -1.90
N GLN A 191 7.73 17.45 -2.76
CA GLN A 191 8.39 18.76 -2.82
C GLN A 191 8.41 19.48 -1.46
N LYS A 192 7.38 19.28 -0.63
CA LYS A 192 7.23 19.94 0.67
C LYS A 192 7.32 18.97 1.85
N PHE A 193 6.94 17.71 1.65
CA PHE A 193 6.95 16.69 2.70
C PHE A 193 8.37 16.49 3.26
N ALA A 194 8.48 16.44 4.60
CA ALA A 194 9.76 16.33 5.31
C ALA A 194 10.82 17.33 4.82
N GLY A 195 10.41 18.57 4.52
CA GLY A 195 11.31 19.62 4.02
C GLY A 195 11.92 19.31 2.64
N GLY A 196 11.30 18.45 1.84
CA GLY A 196 11.81 18.05 0.52
C GLY A 196 12.87 16.94 0.57
N GLN A 197 13.13 16.34 1.75
CA GLN A 197 14.16 15.32 1.92
C GLN A 197 13.96 14.13 0.97
N TYR A 198 12.70 13.74 0.70
CA TYR A 198 12.37 12.59 -0.16
C TYR A 198 12.06 12.96 -1.61
N PHE A 199 12.13 14.24 -1.98
CA PHE A 199 11.98 14.68 -3.35
C PHE A 199 13.24 14.34 -4.15
N PHE A 200 13.07 13.74 -5.34
CA PHE A 200 14.18 13.47 -6.25
C PHE A 200 13.85 14.05 -7.63
N THR A 201 14.82 14.74 -8.23
CA THR A 201 14.72 15.21 -9.61
C THR A 201 14.79 14.04 -10.58
N GLN A 202 14.30 14.20 -11.80
CA GLN A 202 14.39 13.15 -12.82
C GLN A 202 15.84 12.85 -13.21
N GLU A 203 16.73 13.84 -13.12
CA GLU A 203 18.18 13.68 -13.29
C GLU A 203 18.79 12.81 -12.18
N GLU A 204 18.44 13.06 -10.91
CA GLU A 204 18.86 12.19 -9.80
C GLU A 204 18.37 10.76 -10.00
N VAL A 205 17.10 10.59 -10.43
CA VAL A 205 16.54 9.27 -10.76
C VAL A 205 17.34 8.63 -11.89
N ARG A 206 17.64 9.35 -12.97
CA ARG A 206 18.44 8.84 -14.07
C ARG A 206 19.79 8.30 -13.61
N ASN A 207 20.52 9.05 -12.78
CA ASN A 207 21.80 8.63 -12.23
C ASN A 207 21.69 7.30 -11.44
N MET A 208 20.61 7.11 -10.69
CA MET A 208 20.33 5.87 -9.98
C MET A 208 20.04 4.69 -10.92
N LEU A 209 19.31 4.92 -12.03
CA LEU A 209 19.04 3.89 -13.04
C LEU A 209 20.33 3.44 -13.76
N ASP A 210 21.23 4.37 -14.08
CA ASP A 210 22.54 4.05 -14.64
C ASP A 210 23.41 3.28 -13.63
N GLY A 211 23.32 3.65 -12.35
CA GLY A 211 23.95 2.92 -11.25
C GLY A 211 23.45 1.47 -11.15
N TYR A 212 22.15 1.26 -11.30
CA TYR A 212 21.56 -0.08 -11.31
C TYR A 212 22.06 -0.93 -12.47
N LEU A 213 22.16 -0.38 -13.69
CA LEU A 213 22.69 -1.11 -14.84
C LEU A 213 24.13 -1.57 -14.61
N ARG A 214 24.99 -0.69 -14.08
CA ARG A 214 26.38 -1.02 -13.71
C ARG A 214 26.44 -2.12 -12.65
N PHE A 215 25.68 -1.96 -11.56
CA PHE A 215 25.65 -2.93 -10.46
C PHE A 215 25.15 -4.31 -10.89
N SER A 216 24.05 -4.34 -11.65
CA SER A 216 23.43 -5.57 -12.13
C SER A 216 24.13 -6.18 -13.33
N GLN A 217 25.17 -5.53 -13.87
CA GLN A 217 25.89 -5.92 -15.09
C GLN A 217 24.95 -6.13 -16.29
N ARG A 218 23.87 -5.34 -16.36
CA ARG A 218 22.88 -5.39 -17.44
C ARG A 218 23.15 -4.30 -18.47
N ASN A 219 22.94 -4.64 -19.73
CA ASN A 219 22.98 -3.68 -20.83
C ASN A 219 21.62 -3.00 -21.03
N THR A 220 21.62 -1.83 -21.66
CA THR A 220 20.40 -1.06 -21.94
C THR A 220 19.48 -1.76 -22.94
N PHE A 221 20.00 -2.58 -23.87
CA PHE A 221 19.20 -3.27 -24.89
C PHE A 221 18.26 -4.34 -24.31
N ASP A 222 18.67 -4.97 -23.21
CA ASP A 222 17.93 -6.06 -22.55
C ASP A 222 16.98 -5.57 -21.44
N VAL A 223 17.08 -4.30 -21.04
CA VAL A 223 16.35 -3.72 -19.92
C VAL A 223 15.35 -2.67 -20.40
N VAL A 224 14.15 -2.68 -19.85
CA VAL A 224 13.19 -1.56 -19.95
C VAL A 224 12.81 -1.04 -18.57
N PHE A 225 12.71 0.28 -18.45
CA PHE A 225 12.27 0.98 -17.25
C PHE A 225 10.82 1.42 -17.40
N ILE A 226 9.92 0.86 -16.59
CA ILE A 226 8.52 1.29 -16.53
C ILE A 226 8.39 2.39 -15.51
N ILE A 227 8.20 3.64 -15.95
CA ILE A 227 8.19 4.81 -15.06
C ILE A 227 6.75 5.16 -14.67
N CYS A 228 6.43 4.94 -13.39
CA CYS A 228 5.20 5.41 -12.75
C CYS A 228 5.52 6.64 -11.90
N SER A 229 4.97 7.81 -12.28
CA SER A 229 5.16 9.07 -11.55
C SER A 229 3.80 9.70 -11.23
N ASP A 230 3.71 10.39 -10.09
CA ASP A 230 2.56 11.25 -9.82
C ASP A 230 2.74 12.70 -10.31
N GLY A 231 3.90 13.01 -10.89
CA GLY A 231 4.18 14.22 -11.64
C GLY A 231 4.48 13.96 -13.12
N VAL A 232 4.79 15.01 -13.87
CA VAL A 232 5.11 14.93 -15.31
C VAL A 232 6.46 14.26 -15.50
N VAL A 233 6.53 13.26 -16.39
CA VAL A 233 7.78 12.59 -16.77
C VAL A 233 8.35 13.24 -18.02
N GLU A 234 9.55 13.80 -17.93
CA GLU A 234 10.28 14.37 -19.06
C GLU A 234 11.11 13.28 -19.71
N GLN A 235 10.67 12.78 -20.87
CA GLN A 235 11.32 11.62 -21.51
C GLN A 235 12.80 11.88 -21.85
N SER A 236 13.16 13.12 -22.18
CA SER A 236 14.54 13.54 -22.46
C SER A 236 15.48 13.36 -21.27
N ALA A 237 14.97 13.36 -20.03
CA ALA A 237 15.79 13.06 -18.85
C ALA A 237 16.32 11.60 -18.85
N PHE A 238 15.72 10.73 -19.66
CA PHE A 238 16.04 9.30 -19.73
C PHE A 238 16.59 8.87 -21.10
N ASP A 239 17.13 9.81 -21.89
CA ASP A 239 17.68 9.53 -23.22
C ASP A 239 18.76 8.42 -23.21
N GLY A 240 18.65 7.47 -24.13
CA GLY A 240 19.51 6.29 -24.21
C GLY A 240 19.09 5.10 -23.34
N LEU A 241 18.04 5.25 -22.50
CA LEU A 241 17.37 4.12 -21.85
C LEU A 241 16.11 3.72 -22.60
N ASN A 242 15.76 2.44 -22.57
CA ASN A 242 14.41 2.02 -22.96
C ASN A 242 13.45 2.35 -21.83
N ILE A 243 12.52 3.26 -22.07
CA ILE A 243 11.46 3.60 -21.11
C ILE A 243 10.08 3.23 -21.63
N ALA A 244 9.17 2.91 -20.72
CA ALA A 244 7.75 2.74 -21.00
C ALA A 244 6.93 3.46 -19.94
N LEU A 245 5.92 4.21 -20.37
CA LEU A 245 5.03 4.95 -19.47
C LEU A 245 3.65 4.26 -19.49
N PRO A 246 3.18 3.71 -18.36
CA PRO A 246 1.83 3.17 -18.29
C PRO A 246 0.81 4.32 -18.35
N ALA A 247 -0.26 4.14 -19.14
CA ALA A 247 -1.41 5.06 -19.17
C ALA A 247 -2.42 4.71 -18.06
N GLY A 248 -1.89 4.52 -16.84
CA GLY A 248 -2.59 3.97 -15.70
C GLY A 248 -3.13 5.02 -14.74
N ASN A 249 -4.08 4.64 -13.89
CA ASN A 249 -4.32 5.34 -12.63
C ASN A 249 -3.44 4.76 -11.52
N MET A 250 -3.43 5.41 -10.34
CA MET A 250 -2.59 4.97 -9.22
C MET A 250 -2.80 3.53 -8.73
N VAL A 251 -3.94 2.87 -9.01
CA VAL A 251 -4.09 1.44 -8.68
C VAL A 251 -3.47 0.59 -9.76
N GLU A 252 -3.68 0.93 -11.03
CA GLU A 252 -3.10 0.23 -12.18
C GLU A 252 -1.56 0.31 -12.15
N ASP A 253 -1.00 1.47 -11.82
CA ASP A 253 0.44 1.66 -11.69
C ASP A 253 1.03 0.81 -10.56
N LEU A 254 0.34 0.72 -9.42
CA LEU A 254 0.78 -0.06 -8.25
C LEU A 254 0.93 -1.53 -8.62
N PHE A 255 -0.07 -2.06 -9.33
CA PHE A 255 -0.10 -3.45 -9.76
C PHE A 255 0.72 -3.74 -11.02
N THR A 256 1.07 -2.70 -11.79
CA THR A 256 2.08 -2.76 -12.85
C THR A 256 3.46 -2.90 -12.23
N LEU A 257 3.81 -2.05 -11.27
CA LEU A 257 5.08 -2.15 -10.51
C LEU A 257 5.23 -3.53 -9.85
N ALA A 258 4.17 -4.03 -9.21
CA ALA A 258 4.15 -5.35 -8.58
C ALA A 258 4.37 -6.53 -9.55
N ARG A 259 4.30 -6.30 -10.86
CA ARG A 259 4.53 -7.30 -11.92
C ARG A 259 5.83 -7.05 -12.71
N THR A 260 6.71 -6.18 -12.21
CA THR A 260 8.07 -6.01 -12.72
C THR A 260 9.02 -7.01 -12.06
N ASP A 261 10.30 -7.01 -12.43
CA ASP A 261 11.29 -7.95 -11.88
C ASP A 261 12.02 -7.35 -10.66
N VAL A 262 12.06 -6.02 -10.56
CA VAL A 262 12.55 -5.23 -9.41
C VAL A 262 11.92 -3.84 -9.46
N ILE A 263 11.72 -3.23 -8.29
CA ILE A 263 11.31 -1.83 -8.19
C ILE A 263 12.49 -0.99 -7.71
N ILE A 264 12.73 0.17 -8.34
CA ILE A 264 13.62 1.22 -7.86
C ILE A 264 12.77 2.48 -7.70
N GLY A 265 12.70 3.08 -6.52
CA GLY A 265 11.72 4.16 -6.33
C GLY A 265 11.83 4.95 -5.05
N SER A 266 11.03 6.01 -4.98
CA SER A 266 10.97 6.90 -3.82
C SER A 266 10.70 6.15 -2.52
N ASN A 267 11.35 6.57 -1.43
CA ASN A 267 11.09 6.09 -0.07
C ASN A 267 9.60 6.30 0.25
N SER A 268 8.79 5.25 0.11
CA SER A 268 7.33 5.36 0.08
C SER A 268 6.67 4.02 0.42
N THR A 269 5.51 4.09 1.04
CA THR A 269 4.65 2.93 1.28
C THR A 269 4.15 2.30 -0.02
N TYR A 270 4.10 3.07 -1.11
CA TYR A 270 3.61 2.65 -2.41
C TYR A 270 4.53 1.62 -3.10
N GLY A 271 5.82 1.94 -3.22
CA GLY A 271 6.83 1.00 -3.74
C GLY A 271 6.95 -0.26 -2.89
N ALA A 272 6.91 -0.12 -1.56
CA ALA A 272 6.92 -1.28 -0.65
C ALA A 272 5.68 -2.16 -0.77
N PHE A 273 4.48 -1.59 -0.92
CA PHE A 273 3.29 -2.40 -1.13
C PHE A 273 3.36 -3.19 -2.44
N ALA A 274 3.81 -2.55 -3.54
CA ALA A 274 4.00 -3.22 -4.82
C ALA A 274 5.01 -4.37 -4.72
N SER A 275 6.13 -4.14 -4.04
CA SER A 275 7.14 -5.16 -3.75
C SER A 275 6.60 -6.32 -2.92
N TYR A 276 5.89 -6.02 -1.82
CA TYR A 276 5.19 -7.02 -1.02
C TYR A 276 4.21 -7.84 -1.85
N TYR A 277 3.34 -7.18 -2.63
CA TYR A 277 2.32 -7.88 -3.41
C TYR A 277 2.96 -8.78 -4.48
N GLY A 278 3.94 -8.25 -5.22
CA GLY A 278 4.67 -8.91 -6.30
C GLY A 278 5.66 -9.99 -5.85
N ASN A 279 6.07 -9.96 -4.58
CA ASN A 279 7.23 -10.71 -4.09
C ASN A 279 8.52 -10.38 -4.87
N ILE A 280 8.83 -9.10 -5.03
CA ILE A 280 10.00 -8.64 -5.78
C ILE A 280 10.80 -7.65 -4.95
N PRO A 281 12.12 -7.51 -5.16
CA PRO A 281 12.94 -6.58 -4.40
C PRO A 281 12.54 -5.13 -4.67
N PHE A 282 12.70 -4.28 -3.66
CA PHE A 282 12.51 -2.83 -3.75
C PHE A 282 13.77 -2.10 -3.32
N VAL A 283 14.40 -1.39 -4.24
CA VAL A 283 15.52 -0.49 -4.02
C VAL A 283 14.97 0.92 -3.80
N VAL A 284 15.30 1.52 -2.65
CA VAL A 284 14.86 2.86 -2.31
C VAL A 284 15.83 3.89 -2.89
N PHE A 285 15.31 5.01 -3.40
CA PHE A 285 16.12 6.15 -3.79
C PHE A 285 16.91 6.70 -2.60
N GLU A 286 18.21 6.89 -2.78
CA GLU A 286 19.11 7.47 -1.80
C GLU A 286 19.94 8.56 -2.50
N ARG A 287 20.09 9.74 -1.89
CA ARG A 287 21.02 10.75 -2.42
C ARG A 287 22.45 10.27 -2.18
N GLY A 288 23.30 10.45 -3.18
CA GLY A 288 24.64 9.86 -3.20
C GLY A 288 24.63 8.48 -3.85
N ASN A 289 25.54 7.60 -3.39
CA ASN A 289 25.63 6.24 -3.92
C ASN A 289 24.69 5.31 -3.14
N ILE A 290 23.73 4.71 -3.85
CA ILE A 290 22.93 3.60 -3.32
C ILE A 290 23.89 2.48 -2.87
N GLU A 291 23.66 1.96 -1.66
CA GLU A 291 24.37 0.78 -1.12
C GLU A 291 23.91 -0.49 -1.85
N TRP A 292 24.31 -0.67 -3.11
CA TRP A 292 23.82 -1.76 -3.95
C TRP A 292 24.06 -3.16 -3.35
N GLU A 293 25.15 -3.34 -2.61
CA GLU A 293 25.47 -4.59 -1.90
C GLU A 293 24.38 -5.02 -0.91
N TYR A 294 23.68 -4.07 -0.29
CA TYR A 294 22.54 -4.39 0.59
C TYR A 294 21.41 -5.12 -0.15
N TYR A 295 21.31 -4.92 -1.47
CA TYR A 295 20.26 -5.47 -2.33
C TYR A 295 20.69 -6.71 -3.12
N ARG A 296 21.98 -7.08 -3.15
CA ARG A 296 22.55 -8.12 -4.04
C ARG A 296 21.78 -9.44 -4.02
N ASP A 297 21.46 -9.95 -2.84
CA ASP A 297 20.83 -11.27 -2.69
C ASP A 297 19.31 -11.22 -2.51
N LYS A 298 18.71 -10.02 -2.65
CA LYS A 298 17.27 -9.83 -2.46
C LYS A 298 16.53 -10.23 -3.73
N LYS A 299 15.90 -11.40 -3.72
CA LYS A 299 15.11 -11.94 -4.85
C LYS A 299 13.60 -11.73 -4.71
N GLY A 300 13.13 -11.40 -3.51
CA GLY A 300 11.72 -11.20 -3.22
C GLY A 300 11.47 -10.00 -2.32
N TYR A 301 10.26 -9.91 -1.78
CA TYR A 301 9.95 -8.92 -0.76
C TYR A 301 10.80 -9.17 0.50
N PHE A 302 11.19 -8.08 1.16
CA PHE A 302 11.82 -8.08 2.47
C PHE A 302 11.49 -6.76 3.18
N GLU A 303 11.57 -6.76 4.51
CA GLU A 303 11.47 -5.53 5.29
C GLU A 303 12.72 -4.66 5.03
N ASN A 304 12.54 -3.67 4.16
CA ASN A 304 13.64 -2.84 3.69
C ASN A 304 13.99 -1.75 4.71
N LYS A 305 15.16 -1.87 5.36
CA LYS A 305 15.66 -0.90 6.37
C LYS A 305 15.85 0.52 5.81
N LYS A 306 15.99 0.67 4.49
CA LYS A 306 16.12 1.95 3.79
C LYS A 306 14.76 2.60 3.50
N ASN A 307 13.65 1.86 3.63
CA ASN A 307 12.30 2.41 3.53
C ASN A 307 11.78 2.79 4.92
N ALA A 308 11.80 4.10 5.22
CA ALA A 308 11.45 4.62 6.54
C ALA A 308 9.94 4.84 6.72
N LEU A 309 9.15 4.88 5.65
CA LEU A 309 7.76 5.35 5.71
C LEU A 309 6.72 4.24 5.92
N VAL A 310 7.11 2.96 5.76
CA VAL A 310 6.17 1.83 5.96
C VAL A 310 5.92 1.57 7.43
N HIS A 311 6.97 1.73 8.25
CA HIS A 311 7.03 1.27 9.63
C HIS A 311 6.61 -0.20 9.71
N TYR A 312 7.50 -1.09 9.24
CA TYR A 312 7.25 -2.53 9.21
C TYR A 312 6.81 -3.03 10.59
#